data_AF-A0A4D4LET6-F1
#
_entry.id   AF-A0A4D4LET6-F1
#
_cell.length_a   1.000
_cell.length_b   1.000
_cell.length_c   1.000
_cell.angle_alpha   90.00
_cell.angle_beta   90.00
_cell.angle_gamma   90.00
#
_symmetry.space_group_name_H-M   'P 1'
#
loop_
_entity.id
_entity.type
_entity.pdbx_description
1 polymer ?
#
loop_
_entity_poly.entity_id
_entity_poly.type
_entity_poly.pdbx_seq_one_letter_code
_entity_poly.pdbx_strand_id
1 'polypeptide(L)'
;MVIGGQRHLGLLPPECPGERVPWPSPLRPAVPGLFAAHTGRRISALASGDPMFFGIGRTLAELLGAERLRVLPHPSSVSLACARLGWALEETEVVSLVGRPWPR
;
A
#
# COMPACT_ATOMS: atom_id res chain seq x y z
N MET A 1 9.21 10.53 7.99
CA MET A 1 7.77 10.80 7.86
C MET A 1 7.08 9.49 7.51
N VAL A 2 5.90 9.25 8.06
CA VAL A 2 5.09 8.06 7.78
C VAL A 2 3.80 8.50 7.10
N ILE A 3 3.58 8.03 5.87
CA ILE A 3 2.36 8.34 5.11
C ILE A 3 1.48 7.10 5.07
N GLY A 4 0.16 7.24 5.23
CA GLY A 4 -0.74 6.10 5.23
C GLY A 4 -2.21 6.46 5.20
N GLY A 5 -3.08 5.45 5.07
CA GLY A 5 -4.50 5.65 5.34
C GLY A 5 -4.71 5.92 6.82
N GLN A 6 -5.73 6.71 7.18
CA GLN A 6 -6.02 7.08 8.57
C GLN A 6 -6.06 5.85 9.51
N ARG A 7 -6.71 4.77 9.05
CA ARG A 7 -6.74 3.50 9.79
C ARG A 7 -5.35 2.92 10.06
N HIS A 8 -4.43 2.97 9.10
CA HIS A 8 -3.06 2.44 9.29
C HIS A 8 -2.23 3.34 10.22
N LEU A 9 -2.35 4.66 10.08
CA LEU A 9 -1.65 5.62 10.95
C LEU A 9 -2.10 5.53 12.41
N GLY A 10 -3.39 5.20 12.63
CA GLY A 10 -3.94 4.96 13.97
C GLY A 10 -3.43 3.68 14.64
N LEU A 11 -2.89 2.71 13.88
CA LEU A 11 -2.27 1.50 14.44
C LEU A 11 -0.83 1.71 14.91
N LEU A 12 -0.22 2.85 14.56
CA LEU A 12 1.16 3.14 14.97
C LEU A 12 1.20 3.48 16.47
N PRO A 13 2.13 2.87 17.24
CA PRO A 13 2.30 3.17 18.65
C PRO A 13 2.69 4.65 18.85
N PRO A 14 2.32 5.29 19.98
CA PRO A 14 2.64 6.70 20.23
C PRO A 14 4.11 7.05 20.05
N GLU A 15 5.01 6.12 20.38
CA GLU A 15 6.46 6.26 20.33
C GLU A 15 7.02 6.16 18.91
N CYS A 16 6.19 5.80 17.92
CA CYS A 16 6.61 5.69 16.52
C CYS A 16 7.19 7.04 16.04
N PRO A 17 8.49 7.09 15.68
CA PRO A 17 9.12 8.34 15.31
C PRO A 17 8.67 8.77 13.91
N GLY A 18 8.33 10.04 13.80
CA GLY A 18 8.04 10.68 12.51
C GLY A 18 6.63 11.21 12.41
N GLU A 19 6.53 12.34 11.73
CA GLU A 19 5.27 12.96 11.35
C GLU A 19 4.36 11.97 10.61
N ARG A 20 3.13 11.83 11.10
CA ARG A 20 2.07 10.97 10.52
C ARG A 20 1.26 11.80 9.55
N VAL A 21 1.36 11.50 8.26
CA VAL A 21 0.70 12.26 7.20
C VAL A 21 -0.33 11.38 6.51
N PRO A 22 -1.62 11.73 6.51
CA PRO A 22 -2.61 10.95 5.80
C PRO A 22 -2.39 11.03 4.29
N TRP A 23 -2.79 9.98 3.58
CA TRP A 23 -2.89 10.05 2.13
C TRP A 23 -3.78 11.22 1.69
N PRO A 24 -3.40 11.98 0.65
CA PRO A 24 -4.23 13.04 0.12
C PRO A 24 -5.45 12.48 -0.61
N SER A 25 -6.48 13.30 -0.75
CA SER A 25 -7.67 13.00 -1.54
C SER A 25 -7.92 14.13 -2.54
N PRO A 26 -8.03 13.86 -3.85
CA PRO A 26 -7.86 12.56 -4.50
C PRO A 26 -6.38 12.10 -4.54
N LEU A 27 -6.14 10.79 -4.33
CA LEU A 27 -4.80 10.24 -4.12
C LEU A 27 -3.84 10.46 -5.32
N ARG A 28 -4.17 9.89 -6.48
CA ARG A 28 -3.28 9.83 -7.65
C ARG A 28 -2.73 11.20 -8.08
N PRO A 29 -3.54 12.25 -8.27
CA PRO A 29 -3.03 13.54 -8.74
C PRO A 29 -2.19 14.28 -7.67
N ALA A 30 -2.41 14.02 -6.39
CA ALA A 30 -1.73 14.72 -5.30
C ALA A 30 -0.40 14.06 -4.86
N VAL A 31 -0.20 12.77 -5.14
CA VAL A 31 1.01 12.02 -4.74
C VAL A 31 2.29 12.65 -5.29
N PRO A 32 2.44 12.99 -6.59
CA PRO A 32 3.69 13.56 -7.10
C PRO A 32 4.10 14.85 -6.36
N GLY A 33 3.15 15.77 -6.15
CA GLY A 33 3.39 17.02 -5.42
C GLY A 33 3.75 16.80 -3.95
N LEU A 34 3.07 15.86 -3.28
CA LEU A 34 3.37 15.50 -1.89
C LEU A 34 4.81 15.02 -1.73
N PHE A 35 5.28 14.13 -2.61
CA PHE A 35 6.65 13.61 -2.53
C PHE A 35 7.68 14.65 -2.96
N ALA A 36 7.39 15.49 -3.95
CA ALA A 36 8.28 16.58 -4.37
C ALA A 36 8.52 17.60 -3.25
N ALA A 37 7.47 17.98 -2.51
CA ALA A 37 7.56 18.89 -1.36
C ALA A 37 8.41 18.33 -0.19
N HIS A 38 8.69 17.02 -0.20
CA HIS A 38 9.42 16.32 0.86
C HIS A 38 10.73 15.71 0.36
N THR A 39 11.28 16.25 -0.74
CA THR A 39 12.55 15.80 -1.30
C THR A 39 13.66 15.82 -0.24
N GLY A 40 14.47 14.75 -0.19
CA GLY A 40 15.53 14.58 0.81
C GLY A 40 15.08 14.06 2.18
N ARG A 41 13.77 13.99 2.47
CA ARG A 41 13.26 13.33 3.69
C ARG A 41 13.13 11.83 3.47
N ARG A 42 13.39 11.04 4.52
CA ARG A 42 13.04 9.60 4.53
C ARG A 42 11.53 9.43 4.74
N ILE A 43 10.89 8.81 3.76
CA ILE A 43 9.44 8.58 3.72
C ILE A 43 9.16 7.09 3.81
N SER A 44 8.27 6.70 4.72
CA SER A 44 7.72 5.34 4.81
C SER A 44 6.24 5.38 4.49
N ALA A 45 5.83 4.67 3.44
CA ALA A 45 4.42 4.55 3.05
C ALA A 45 3.82 3.25 3.63
N LEU A 46 2.77 3.37 4.43
CA LEU A 46 2.08 2.22 5.01
C LEU A 46 1.07 1.63 4.01
N ALA A 47 1.18 0.31 3.82
CA ALA A 47 0.24 -0.51 3.08
C ALA A 47 -0.39 -1.55 4.00
N SER A 48 -1.57 -2.06 3.64
CA SER A 48 -2.14 -3.26 4.24
C SER A 48 -1.73 -4.49 3.42
N GLY A 49 -1.29 -5.54 4.11
CA GLY A 49 -0.86 -6.77 3.43
C GLY A 49 0.32 -6.50 2.49
N ASP A 50 0.32 -7.14 1.33
CA ASP A 50 1.33 -6.93 0.31
C ASP A 50 1.12 -5.57 -0.41
N PRO A 51 2.10 -4.64 -0.36
CA PRO A 51 2.00 -3.36 -1.06
C PRO A 51 1.74 -3.47 -2.57
N MET A 52 2.15 -4.57 -3.21
CA MET A 52 2.05 -4.79 -4.65
C MET A 52 0.80 -5.57 -5.07
N PHE A 53 0.06 -6.16 -4.13
CA PHE A 53 -1.18 -6.89 -4.41
C PHE A 53 -2.41 -6.01 -4.20
N PHE A 54 -2.90 -5.38 -5.28
CA PHE A 54 -3.98 -4.36 -5.24
C PHE A 54 -3.76 -3.23 -4.22
N GLY A 55 -2.50 -3.01 -3.82
CA GLY A 55 -2.11 -2.05 -2.81
C GLY A 55 -1.59 -0.73 -3.36
N ILE A 56 -1.17 0.13 -2.44
CA ILE A 56 -0.62 1.46 -2.74
C ILE A 56 0.72 1.39 -3.50
N GLY A 57 1.49 0.31 -3.33
CA GLY A 57 2.81 0.14 -3.94
C GLY A 57 2.76 0.22 -5.47
N ARG A 58 1.76 -0.41 -6.10
CA ARG A 58 1.54 -0.29 -7.56
C ARG A 58 1.33 1.17 -7.98
N THR A 59 0.47 1.90 -7.27
CA THR A 59 0.16 3.29 -7.60
C THR A 59 1.39 4.18 -7.42
N LEU A 60 2.18 3.96 -6.37
CA LEU A 60 3.44 4.67 -6.17
C LEU A 60 4.46 4.33 -7.26
N ALA A 61 4.56 3.07 -7.69
CA ALA A 61 5.50 2.68 -8.75
C ALA A 61 5.13 3.33 -10.09
N GLU A 62 3.84 3.40 -10.42
CA GLU A 62 3.32 4.07 -11.61
C GLU A 62 3.60 5.59 -11.59
N LEU A 63 3.43 6.26 -10.44
CA LEU A 63 3.53 7.72 -10.33
C LEU A 63 4.95 8.21 -10.05
N LEU A 64 5.71 7.43 -9.29
CA LEU A 64 7.02 7.79 -8.76
C LEU A 64 8.13 6.90 -9.29
N GLY A 65 7.91 6.01 -10.26
CA GLY A 65 8.95 5.10 -10.75
C GLY A 65 9.32 4.00 -9.76
N ALA A 66 9.39 2.75 -10.22
CA ALA A 66 9.70 1.61 -9.37
C ALA A 66 11.13 1.68 -8.80
N GLU A 67 12.07 2.28 -9.52
CA GLU A 67 13.46 2.46 -9.12
C GLU A 67 13.66 3.35 -7.90
N ARG A 68 12.66 4.21 -7.60
CA ARG A 68 12.68 5.09 -6.42
C ARG A 68 12.02 4.44 -5.19
N LEU A 69 11.51 3.22 -5.33
CA LEU A 69 10.80 2.52 -4.27
C LEU A 69 11.61 1.34 -3.74
N ARG A 70 11.74 1.28 -2.42
CA ARG A 70 12.07 0.05 -1.71
C ARG A 70 10.80 -0.55 -1.16
N VAL A 71 10.29 -1.61 -1.80
CA VAL A 71 9.11 -2.33 -1.33
C VAL A 71 9.54 -3.35 -0.27
N LEU A 72 8.91 -3.29 0.90
CA LEU A 72 9.03 -4.32 1.93
C LEU A 72 7.83 -5.26 1.80
N PRO A 73 8.03 -6.52 1.33
CA PRO A 73 6.92 -7.44 1.11
C PRO A 73 6.32 -7.92 2.43
N HIS A 74 5.06 -8.30 2.38
CA HIS A 74 4.32 -8.93 3.48
C HIS A 74 3.32 -9.92 2.86
N PRO A 75 2.96 -11.03 3.52
CA PRO A 75 1.90 -11.91 3.03
C PRO A 75 0.62 -11.16 2.66
N SER A 76 0.09 -11.42 1.47
CA SER A 76 -1.19 -10.87 1.01
C SER A 76 -2.36 -11.50 1.77
N SER A 77 -3.54 -10.88 1.71
CA SER A 77 -4.76 -11.47 2.27
C SER A 77 -5.10 -12.82 1.61
N VAL A 78 -4.78 -12.99 0.32
CA VAL A 78 -4.99 -14.26 -0.40
C VAL A 78 -4.07 -15.34 0.14
N SER A 79 -2.77 -15.04 0.26
CA SER A 79 -1.80 -16.00 0.82
C SER A 79 -2.21 -16.44 2.23
N LEU A 80 -2.68 -15.50 3.05
CA LEU A 80 -3.17 -15.78 4.40
C LEU A 80 -4.50 -16.56 4.42
N ALA A 81 -5.36 -16.41 3.40
CA ALA A 81 -6.60 -17.16 3.29
C ALA A 81 -6.32 -18.61 2.84
N CYS A 82 -5.54 -18.80 1.78
CA CYS A 82 -5.14 -20.12 1.28
C CYS A 82 -4.46 -20.94 2.38
N ALA A 83 -3.53 -20.35 3.14
CA ALA A 83 -2.87 -21.02 4.26
C ALA A 83 -3.84 -21.45 5.37
N ARG A 84 -4.89 -20.67 5.63
CA ARG A 84 -5.91 -21.01 6.63
C ARG A 84 -6.88 -22.09 6.16
N LEU A 85 -7.18 -22.14 4.86
CA LEU A 85 -8.16 -23.04 4.26
C LEU A 85 -7.52 -24.33 3.72
N GLY A 86 -6.19 -24.42 3.72
CA GLY A 86 -5.45 -25.55 3.15
C GLY A 86 -5.50 -25.59 1.62
N TRP A 87 -5.67 -24.43 0.97
CA TRP A 87 -5.73 -24.32 -0.48
C TRP A 87 -4.34 -24.05 -1.07
N ALA A 88 -4.03 -24.67 -2.21
CA ALA A 88 -2.85 -24.32 -3.00
C ALA A 88 -3.06 -22.93 -3.63
N LEU A 89 -2.11 -22.01 -3.42
CA LEU A 89 -2.25 -20.62 -3.87
C LEU A 89 -2.21 -20.53 -5.39
N GLU A 90 -1.36 -21.34 -6.02
CA GLU A 90 -1.17 -21.47 -7.46
C GLU A 90 -2.40 -22.04 -8.19
N GLU A 91 -3.29 -22.75 -7.47
CA GLU A 91 -4.54 -23.31 -8.00
C GLU A 91 -5.77 -22.45 -7.66
N THR A 92 -5.59 -21.39 -6.86
CA THR A 92 -6.69 -20.54 -6.40
C THR A 92 -6.91 -19.35 -7.33
N GLU A 93 -8.08 -19.27 -7.96
CA GLU A 93 -8.46 -18.08 -8.74
C GLU A 93 -8.70 -16.87 -7.81
N VAL A 94 -8.11 -15.73 -8.18
CA VAL A 94 -8.22 -14.48 -7.42
C VAL A 94 -8.87 -13.40 -8.27
N VAL A 95 -10.10 -13.05 -7.92
CA VAL A 95 -10.84 -11.96 -8.56
C VAL A 95 -10.81 -10.71 -7.68
N SER A 96 -10.40 -9.57 -8.24
CA SER A 96 -10.33 -8.31 -7.51
C SER A 96 -11.50 -7.38 -7.82
N LEU A 97 -12.15 -6.95 -6.74
CA LEU A 97 -13.19 -5.92 -6.74
C LEU A 97 -12.64 -4.52 -6.43
N VAL A 98 -11.33 -4.39 -6.22
CA VAL A 98 -10.73 -3.10 -5.84
C VAL A 98 -10.79 -2.13 -7.01
N GLY A 99 -11.59 -1.08 -6.86
CA GLY A 99 -11.74 -0.01 -7.86
C GLY A 99 -12.40 -0.47 -9.16
N ARG A 100 -13.08 -1.61 -9.16
CA ARG A 100 -13.73 -2.20 -10.34
C ARG A 100 -15.09 -2.80 -9.99
N PRO A 101 -16.10 -2.68 -10.85
CA PRO A 101 -17.33 -3.44 -10.70
C PRO A 101 -17.09 -4.94 -10.96
N TRP A 102 -17.93 -5.79 -10.37
CA TRP A 102 -17.93 -7.22 -10.65
C TRP A 102 -18.26 -7.47 -12.13
N PRO A 103 -17.47 -8.30 -12.87
CA PRO A 103 -17.84 -8.70 -14.21
C PRO A 103 -19.12 -9.55 -14.14
N ARG A 104 -20.19 -9.07 -14.78
CA ARG A 104 -21.38 -9.89 -15.04
C ARG A 104 -21.14 -10.81 -16.22
#